data_AF-A0A929FAD1-F1
#
_entry.id   AF-A0A929FAD1-F1
#
_cell.length_a   1.000
_cell.length_b   1.000
_cell.length_c   1.000
_cell.angle_alpha   90.00
_cell.angle_beta   90.00
_cell.angle_gamma   90.00
#
_symmetry.space_group_name_H-M   'P 1'
#
loop_
_entity.id
_entity.type
_entity.pdbx_description
1 polymer ?
#
loop_
_entity_poly.entity_id
_entity_poly.type
_entity_poly.pdbx_seq_one_letter_code
_entity_poly.pdbx_strand_id
1 'polypeptide(L)' 'MLSSDSIKEFPQKPGVYLFKDKSGKIIYIGKAKNLQKRINSYFT' A
#
# COMPACT_ATOMS: atom_id res chain seq x y z
N MET A 1 -4.02 2.86 11.38
CA MET A 1 -4.88 2.51 10.22
C MET A 1 -4.65 3.56 9.15
N LEU A 2 -4.49 3.17 7.88
CA LEU A 2 -4.45 4.14 6.77
C LEU A 2 -5.87 4.70 6.60
N SER A 3 -6.03 6.03 6.64
CA SER A 3 -7.30 6.68 6.29
C SER A 3 -7.42 6.77 4.77
N SER A 4 -8.65 6.77 4.26
CA SER A 4 -8.92 6.84 2.81
C SER A 4 -8.28 8.08 2.15
N ASP A 5 -8.12 9.17 2.90
CA ASP A 5 -7.45 10.39 2.43
C ASP A 5 -5.94 10.21 2.27
N SER A 6 -5.28 9.48 3.18
CA SER A 6 -3.86 9.15 3.05
C SER A 6 -3.57 8.27 1.82
N ILE A 7 -4.54 7.52 1.31
CA ILE A 7 -4.32 6.69 0.11
C ILE A 7 -4.15 7.56 -1.15
N LYS A 8 -4.83 8.72 -1.22
CA LYS A 8 -4.70 9.65 -2.35
C LYS A 8 -3.30 10.27 -2.45
N GLU A 9 -2.55 10.32 -1.35
CA GLU A 9 -1.19 10.86 -1.31
C GLU A 9 -0.14 9.88 -1.87
N PHE A 10 -0.51 8.61 -2.08
CA PHE A 10 0.44 7.64 -2.63
C PHE A 10 0.81 7.96 -4.09
N PRO A 11 2.06 7.69 -4.50
CA PRO A 11 2.52 8.00 -5.83
C PRO A 11 1.84 7.12 -6.88
N GLN A 12 1.46 7.75 -8.00
CA GLN A 12 1.01 7.07 -9.22
C GLN A 12 2.19 6.55 -10.05
N LYS A 13 3.14 5.86 -9.41
CA LYS A 13 4.39 5.38 -10.03
C LYS A 13 4.67 3.92 -9.65
N PRO A 14 5.57 3.23 -10.38
CA PRO A 14 6.01 1.90 -10.00
C PRO A 14 6.71 1.90 -8.64
N GLY A 15 6.57 0.81 -7.90
CA GLY A 15 7.26 0.65 -6.62
C GLY A 15 6.90 -0.64 -5.90
N VAL A 16 7.40 -0.73 -4.68
CA VAL A 16 7.22 -1.86 -3.76
C VAL A 16 6.48 -1.39 -2.52
N TYR A 17 5.61 -2.23 -1.98
CA TYR A 17 4.89 -2.00 -0.72
C TYR A 17 5.02 -3.20 0.21
N LEU A 18 4.90 -2.95 1.51
CA LEU A 18 5.03 -3.95 2.55
C LEU A 18 3.77 -3.94 3.41
N PHE A 19 3.23 -5.12 3.69
CA PHE A 19 2.30 -5.28 4.81
C PHE A 19 3.07 -5.78 6.02
N LYS A 20 2.79 -5.16 7.15
CA LYS A 20 3.32 -5.51 8.46
C LYS A 20 2.17 -5.94 9.36
N ASP A 21 2.42 -6.92 10.22
CA ASP A 21 1.50 -7.24 11.29
C ASP A 21 1.53 -6.18 12.41
N LYS A 22 0.74 -6.39 13.46
CA LYS A 22 0.65 -5.48 14.61
C LYS A 22 1.98 -5.33 15.37
N SER A 23 2.89 -6.31 15.28
CA SER A 23 4.22 -6.27 15.89
C SER A 23 5.26 -5.56 15.00
N GLY A 24 4.88 -5.17 13.78
CA GLY A 24 5.78 -4.55 12.81
C GLY A 24 6.54 -5.57 11.94
N LYS A 25 6.32 -6.88 12.13
CA LYS A 25 6.93 -7.92 11.29
C LYS A 25 6.34 -7.86 9.89
N ILE A 26 7.21 -7.88 8.88
CA ILE A 26 6.79 -7.93 7.47
C ILE A 26 6.15 -9.30 7.21
N ILE A 27 4.90 -9.28 6.74
CA ILE A 27 4.13 -10.49 6.41
C ILE A 27 3.91 -10.65 4.90
N TYR A 28 4.06 -9.57 4.14
CA TYR A 28 3.92 -9.59 2.69
C TYR A 28 4.68 -8.44 2.05
N ILE A 29 5.27 -8.71 0.88
CA ILE A 29 5.92 -7.71 0.02
C ILE A 29 5.32 -7.84 -1.37
N GLY A 30 4.83 -6.73 -1.91
CA GLY A 30 4.28 -6.68 -3.27
C GLY A 30 4.94 -5.59 -4.10
N LYS A 31 4.94 -5.77 -5.42
CA LYS A 31 5.30 -4.73 -6.39
C LYS A 31 4.09 -4.30 -7.21
N ALA A 32 4.10 -3.06 -7.67
CA ALA A 32 3.06 -2.51 -8.54
C ALA A 32 3.65 -1.58 -9.59
N LYS A 33 2.99 -1.49 -10.76
CA LYS A 33 3.27 -0.44 -11.76
C LYS A 33 2.73 0.93 -11.33
N ASN A 34 1.71 0.95 -10.47
CA ASN A 34 1.14 2.14 -9.87
C ASN A 34 0.75 1.81 -8.42
N LEU A 35 1.49 2.39 -7.47
CA LEU A 35 1.29 2.10 -6.04
C LEU A 35 -0.07 2.57 -5.54
N GLN A 36 -0.52 3.78 -5.92
CA GLN A 36 -1.82 4.31 -5.50
C GLN A 36 -2.99 3.38 -5.89
N LYS A 37 -3.06 2.95 -7.16
CA LYS A 37 -4.10 2.03 -7.64
C LYS A 37 -4.04 0.67 -6.93
N ARG A 38 -2.83 0.14 -6.71
CA ARG A 38 -2.65 -1.15 -6.03
C ARG A 38 -3.06 -1.10 -4.57
N ILE A 39 -2.76 -0.01 -3.87
CA ILE A 39 -3.13 0.12 -2.46
C ILE A 39 -4.65 0.28 -2.35
N ASN A 40 -5.27 1.12 -3.19
CA ASN A 40 -6.73 1.28 -3.23
C ASN A 40 -7.50 -0.05 -3.40
N SER A 41 -6.99 -1.01 -4.19
CA SER A 41 -7.68 -2.30 -4.41
C SER A 41 -7.80 -3.18 -3.15
N TYR A 42 -7.07 -2.88 -2.07
CA TYR A 42 -7.20 -3.59 -0.80
C TYR A 42 -8.26 -2.98 0.13
N PHE A 43 -8.77 -1.80 -0.20
CA PHE A 43 -9.74 -1.03 0.60
C PHE A 43 -11.03 -0.73 -0.18
N THR A 44 -11.21 -1.36 -1.35
CA THR A 44 -12.45 -1.33 -2.14
C THR A 44 -13.26 -2.57 -1.83
#